data_AF-A0A258HT40-F1
#
_entry.id   AF-A0A258HT40-F1
#
_cell.length_a   1.000
_cell.length_b   1.000
_cell.length_c   1.000
_cell.angle_alpha   90.00
_cell.angle_beta   90.00
_cell.angle_gamma   90.00
#
_symmetry.space_group_name_H-M   'P 1'
#
loop_
_entity.id
_entity.type
_entity.pdbx_description
1 polymer ?
#
loop_
_entity_poly.entity_id
_entity_poly.type
_entity_poly.pdbx_seq_one_letter_code
_entity_poly.pdbx_strand_id
1 'polypeptide(L)'
;IQRCAHSALPFGFEWSSDHDRLRAGEFGGGYVAITEAAIEFASTGRMLDRAIDRIRDEGADGFVLATRHAEHGLCFWNDADGFDRLGRARVFSEAEAASFDLPIATSQADWLAMPAPLRF
;
A
#
# COMPACT_ATOMS: atom_id res chain seq x y z
N ILE A 1 28.63 -1.22 -6.35
CA ILE A 1 27.41 -0.43 -6.02
C ILE A 1 27.26 0.61 -7.12
N GLN A 2 26.28 0.42 -8.01
CA GLN A 2 25.97 1.38 -9.07
C GLN A 2 25.18 2.54 -8.43
N ARG A 3 25.74 3.76 -8.45
CA ARG A 3 25.05 4.97 -7.98
C ARG A 3 24.12 5.44 -9.09
N CYS A 4 22.81 5.30 -8.92
CA CYS A 4 21.84 5.92 -9.82
C CYS A 4 22.01 7.45 -9.74
N ALA A 5 22.00 8.13 -10.89
CA ALA A 5 21.98 9.59 -10.90
C ALA A 5 20.63 10.05 -10.32
N HIS A 6 20.66 10.83 -9.23
CA HIS A 6 19.44 11.36 -8.59
C HIS A 6 18.52 12.10 -9.58
N SER A 7 19.09 12.76 -10.60
CA SER A 7 18.35 13.52 -11.61
C SER A 7 17.47 12.69 -12.54
N ALA A 8 17.58 11.36 -12.51
CA ALA A 8 16.76 10.46 -13.32
C ALA A 8 15.54 9.91 -12.56
N LEU A 9 15.38 10.24 -11.27
CA LEU A 9 14.27 9.78 -10.45
C LEU A 9 13.07 10.76 -10.54
N PRO A 10 11.82 10.26 -10.46
CA PRO A 10 11.44 8.84 -10.47
C PRO A 10 11.53 8.23 -11.87
N PHE A 11 11.92 6.96 -11.96
CA PHE A 11 11.81 6.18 -13.19
C PHE A 11 11.40 4.75 -12.89
N GLY A 12 10.98 4.02 -13.92
CA GLY A 12 10.59 2.64 -13.80
C GLY A 12 10.69 1.91 -15.12
N PHE A 13 10.45 0.60 -15.07
CA PHE A 13 10.32 -0.23 -16.26
C PHE A 13 9.34 -1.36 -15.99
N GLU A 14 8.71 -1.81 -17.06
CA GLU A 14 7.83 -2.98 -17.07
C GLU A 14 8.57 -4.17 -17.67
N TRP A 15 8.17 -5.36 -17.28
CA TRP A 15 8.61 -6.59 -17.93
C TRP A 15 7.44 -7.53 -18.15
N SER A 16 7.62 -8.40 -19.13
CA SER A 16 6.78 -9.56 -19.36
C SER A 16 7.68 -10.77 -19.47
N SER A 17 7.25 -11.88 -18.88
CA SER A 17 7.87 -13.19 -19.06
C SER A 17 6.88 -14.08 -19.77
N ASP A 18 7.26 -14.56 -20.95
CA ASP A 18 6.59 -15.64 -21.65
C ASP A 18 7.37 -16.95 -21.48
N HIS A 19 6.69 -18.06 -21.78
CA HIS A 19 7.30 -19.37 -21.72
C HIS A 19 6.72 -20.26 -22.83
N ASP A 20 7.58 -20.97 -23.56
CA ASP A 20 7.19 -21.83 -24.69
C ASP A 20 6.27 -22.99 -24.26
N ARG A 21 6.27 -23.32 -22.95
CA ARG A 21 5.42 -24.34 -22.37
C ARG A 21 4.37 -23.69 -21.48
N LEU A 22 3.10 -23.95 -21.78
CA LEU A 22 1.97 -23.55 -20.96
C LEU A 22 2.01 -24.24 -19.61
N ARG A 23 2.55 -23.56 -18.59
CA ARG A 23 2.56 -24.03 -17.20
C ARG A 23 1.91 -22.97 -16.32
N ALA A 24 1.03 -23.43 -15.41
CA ALA A 24 0.32 -22.54 -14.51
C ALA A 24 1.31 -21.78 -13.63
N GLY A 25 1.16 -20.44 -13.57
CA GLY A 25 2.00 -19.56 -12.77
C GLY A 25 3.35 -19.17 -13.40
N GLU A 26 3.71 -19.72 -14.58
CA GLU A 26 4.96 -19.37 -15.27
C GLU A 26 4.83 -18.18 -16.24
N PHE A 27 3.61 -17.75 -16.57
CA PHE A 27 3.37 -16.49 -17.28
C PHE A 27 3.26 -15.35 -16.29
N GLY A 28 3.84 -14.22 -16.65
CA GLY A 28 3.70 -13.04 -15.82
C GLY A 28 4.44 -11.84 -16.35
N GLY A 29 4.72 -10.94 -15.44
CA GLY A 29 5.32 -9.66 -15.70
C GLY A 29 5.22 -8.80 -14.45
N GLY A 30 5.35 -7.51 -14.64
CA GLY A 30 5.24 -6.57 -13.55
C GLY A 30 5.90 -5.25 -13.88
N TYR A 31 6.09 -4.46 -12.84
CA TYR A 31 6.84 -3.22 -12.93
C TYR A 31 7.79 -3.04 -11.76
N VAL A 32 8.85 -2.29 -12.02
CA VAL A 32 9.75 -1.74 -10.99
C VAL A 32 9.57 -0.23 -11.03
N ALA A 33 9.25 0.36 -9.89
CA ALA A 33 9.27 1.81 -9.70
C ALA A 33 10.39 2.18 -8.74
N ILE A 34 11.27 3.08 -9.18
CA ILE A 34 12.43 3.53 -8.41
C ILE A 34 12.24 5.00 -8.08
N THR A 35 12.22 5.30 -6.79
CA THR A 35 12.12 6.66 -6.24
C THR A 35 13.36 6.96 -5.39
N GLU A 36 13.47 8.19 -4.89
CA GLU A 36 14.54 8.52 -3.92
C GLU A 36 14.40 7.74 -2.60
N ALA A 37 13.16 7.41 -2.23
CA ALA A 37 12.87 6.77 -0.95
C ALA A 37 12.95 5.24 -1.00
N ALA A 38 12.56 4.62 -2.12
CA ALA A 38 12.41 3.17 -2.22
C ALA A 38 12.43 2.65 -3.65
N ILE A 39 12.70 1.34 -3.77
CA ILE A 39 12.43 0.54 -4.96
C ILE A 39 11.19 -0.32 -4.69
N GLU A 40 10.15 -0.13 -5.49
CA GLU A 40 8.93 -0.92 -5.45
C GLU A 40 8.94 -1.95 -6.58
N PHE A 41 8.62 -3.20 -6.24
CA PHE A 41 8.43 -4.29 -7.18
C PHE A 41 7.01 -4.83 -7.05
N ALA A 42 6.28 -4.88 -8.15
CA ALA A 42 4.98 -5.54 -8.22
C ALA A 42 4.97 -6.54 -9.37
N SER A 43 4.59 -7.79 -9.09
CA SER A 43 4.35 -8.80 -10.12
C SER A 43 2.87 -8.84 -10.47
N THR A 44 2.56 -9.15 -11.73
CA THR A 44 1.18 -9.35 -12.18
C THR A 44 0.46 -10.45 -11.39
N GLY A 45 1.19 -11.49 -10.95
CA GLY A 45 0.66 -12.52 -10.05
C GLY A 45 0.19 -11.93 -8.70
N ARG A 46 1.04 -11.15 -8.02
CA ARG A 46 0.67 -10.49 -6.76
C ARG A 46 -0.49 -9.51 -6.95
N MET A 47 -0.54 -8.80 -8.07
CA MET A 47 -1.65 -7.91 -8.41
C MET A 47 -2.96 -8.68 -8.62
N LEU A 48 -2.91 -9.85 -9.26
CA LEU A 48 -4.07 -10.74 -9.43
C LEU A 48 -4.55 -11.26 -8.08
N ASP A 49 -3.65 -11.77 -7.24
CA ASP A 49 -4.00 -12.24 -5.89
C ASP A 49 -4.70 -11.13 -5.10
N ARG A 50 -4.13 -9.92 -5.10
CA ARG A 50 -4.76 -8.75 -4.45
C ARG A 50 -6.11 -8.38 -5.05
N ALA A 51 -6.27 -8.47 -6.36
CA ALA A 51 -7.55 -8.22 -7.01
C ALA A 51 -8.62 -9.25 -6.59
N ILE A 52 -8.23 -10.50 -6.36
CA ILE A 52 -9.11 -11.56 -5.84
C ILE A 52 -9.43 -11.33 -4.36
N ASP A 53 -8.43 -10.98 -3.54
CA ASP A 53 -8.61 -10.72 -2.11
C ASP A 53 -9.61 -9.58 -1.87
N ARG A 54 -9.54 -8.49 -2.67
CA ARG A 54 -10.50 -7.36 -2.61
C ARG A 54 -11.96 -7.75 -2.89
N ILE A 55 -12.21 -8.85 -3.58
CA ILE A 55 -13.58 -9.35 -3.80
C ILE A 55 -14.11 -10.01 -2.53
N ARG A 56 -13.21 -10.53 -1.69
CA ARG A 56 -13.55 -11.32 -0.50
C ARG A 56 -13.54 -10.48 0.77
N ASP A 57 -12.68 -9.46 0.83
CA ASP A 57 -12.41 -8.68 2.03
C ASP A 57 -12.20 -7.19 1.69
N GLU A 58 -12.96 -6.32 2.36
CA GLU A 58 -12.84 -4.86 2.26
C GLU A 58 -11.50 -4.37 2.82
N GLY A 59 -10.92 -5.11 3.78
CA GLY A 59 -9.60 -4.85 4.39
C GLY A 59 -8.41 -5.34 3.56
N ALA A 60 -8.62 -5.82 2.33
CA ALA A 60 -7.57 -6.44 1.52
C ALA A 60 -6.39 -5.50 1.21
N ASP A 61 -6.55 -4.18 1.27
CA ASP A 61 -5.46 -3.20 1.12
C ASP A 61 -4.97 -2.62 2.46
N GLY A 62 -5.43 -3.19 3.58
CA GLY A 62 -5.08 -2.81 4.94
C GLY A 62 -6.04 -1.78 5.54
N PHE A 63 -5.70 -1.34 6.75
CA PHE A 63 -6.50 -0.42 7.55
C PHE A 63 -5.67 0.78 7.96
N VAL A 64 -6.33 1.92 8.13
CA VAL A 64 -5.74 3.12 8.73
C VAL A 64 -6.56 3.50 9.95
N LEU A 65 -5.88 3.94 11.01
CA LEU A 65 -6.56 4.50 12.17
C LEU A 65 -6.88 5.96 11.89
N ALA A 66 -8.15 6.32 11.85
CA ALA A 66 -8.60 7.66 11.51
C ALA A 66 -9.30 8.33 12.69
N THR A 67 -9.17 9.65 12.81
CA THR A 67 -9.94 10.47 13.74
C THR A 67 -10.46 11.72 13.04
N ARG A 68 -11.49 12.35 13.61
CA ARG A 68 -12.02 13.61 13.09
C ARG A 68 -11.15 14.79 13.54
N HIS A 69 -10.87 15.68 12.61
CA HIS A 69 -10.20 16.95 12.82
C HIS A 69 -11.11 18.11 12.43
N ALA A 70 -11.23 19.10 13.31
CA ALA A 70 -12.21 20.19 13.18
C ALA A 70 -12.04 21.02 11.88
N GLU A 71 -10.80 21.20 11.42
CA GLU A 71 -10.51 22.07 10.26
C GLU A 71 -10.35 21.32 8.93
N HIS A 72 -10.04 20.02 8.95
CA HIS A 72 -9.57 19.29 7.77
C HIS A 72 -10.32 17.98 7.51
N GLY A 73 -11.34 17.67 8.32
CA GLY A 73 -12.15 16.46 8.16
C GLY A 73 -11.53 15.27 8.88
N LEU A 74 -10.76 14.43 8.17
CA LEU A 74 -10.13 13.24 8.73
C LEU A 74 -8.61 13.39 8.81
N CYS A 75 -8.04 12.91 9.91
CA CYS A 75 -6.60 12.71 10.09
C CYS A 75 -6.32 11.24 10.43
N PHE A 76 -5.12 10.77 10.11
CA PHE A 76 -4.73 9.37 10.12
C PHE A 76 -3.45 9.17 10.91
N TRP A 77 -3.41 8.12 11.71
CA TRP A 77 -2.27 7.81 12.57
C TRP A 77 -1.02 7.46 11.77
N ASN A 78 0.13 7.95 12.23
CA ASN A 78 1.45 7.58 11.80
C ASN A 78 2.41 7.53 13.01
N ASP A 79 3.48 6.74 12.90
CA ASP A 79 4.38 6.49 14.03
C ASP A 79 5.32 7.66 14.38
N ALA A 80 5.46 8.66 13.49
CA ALA A 80 6.40 9.76 13.66
C ALA A 80 5.76 11.00 14.32
N ASP A 81 4.60 11.42 13.81
CA ASP A 81 3.95 12.69 14.13
C ASP A 81 2.55 12.50 14.75
N GLY A 82 2.05 11.26 14.87
CA GLY A 82 0.70 10.96 15.35
C GLY A 82 -0.36 11.10 14.26
N PHE A 83 -1.44 11.85 14.49
CA PHE A 83 -2.51 12.02 13.49
C PHE A 83 -2.16 13.11 12.45
N ASP A 84 -2.06 12.73 11.17
CA ASP A 84 -1.69 13.62 10.05
C ASP A 84 -2.48 13.25 8.76
N ARG A 85 -2.05 13.69 7.58
CA ARG A 85 -2.66 13.42 6.27
C ARG A 85 -2.54 11.95 5.87
N LEU A 86 -3.50 11.46 5.08
CA LEU A 86 -3.56 10.07 4.59
C LEU A 86 -2.26 9.60 3.92
N GLY A 87 -1.60 10.46 3.14
CA GLY A 87 -0.35 10.10 2.45
C GLY A 87 0.85 9.82 3.36
N ARG A 88 0.75 10.12 4.66
CA ARG A 88 1.75 9.78 5.70
C ARG A 88 1.24 8.72 6.66
N ALA A 89 0.00 8.25 6.48
CA ALA A 89 -0.63 7.30 7.39
C ALA A 89 0.14 5.97 7.39
N ARG A 90 0.21 5.36 8.56
CA ARG A 90 0.60 3.96 8.67
C ARG A 90 -0.56 3.09 8.23
N VAL A 91 -0.30 2.18 7.30
CA VAL A 91 -1.23 1.13 6.90
C VAL A 91 -0.94 -0.12 7.73
N PHE A 92 -1.99 -0.65 8.35
CA PHE A 92 -1.95 -1.84 9.19
C PHE A 92 -2.56 -3.02 8.44
N SER A 93 -2.00 -4.20 8.60
CA SER A 93 -2.73 -5.44 8.31
C SER A 93 -3.87 -5.64 9.32
N GLU A 94 -4.83 -6.51 9.01
CA GLU A 94 -5.93 -6.84 9.92
C GLU A 94 -5.42 -7.33 11.29
N ALA A 95 -4.41 -8.20 11.29
CA ALA A 95 -3.81 -8.74 12.52
C ALA A 95 -3.11 -7.66 13.36
N GLU A 96 -2.42 -6.72 12.70
CA GLU A 96 -1.81 -5.58 13.39
C GLU A 96 -2.88 -4.65 13.96
N ALA A 97 -3.92 -4.30 13.18
CA ALA A 97 -5.00 -3.44 13.66
C ALA A 97 -5.74 -4.05 14.87
N ALA A 98 -5.94 -5.37 14.88
CA ALA A 98 -6.58 -6.08 15.98
C ALA A 98 -5.74 -6.14 17.27
N SER A 99 -4.41 -5.99 17.18
CA SER A 99 -3.48 -6.08 18.31
C SER A 99 -2.83 -4.74 18.67
N PHE A 100 -3.14 -3.68 17.93
CA PHE A 100 -2.55 -2.37 18.15
C PHE A 100 -3.17 -1.65 19.35
N ASP A 101 -2.35 -1.40 20.37
CA ASP A 101 -2.74 -0.60 21.53
C ASP A 101 -2.93 0.86 21.11
N LEU A 102 -4.18 1.31 21.03
CA LEU A 102 -4.54 2.66 20.61
C LEU A 102 -3.89 3.69 21.55
N PRO A 103 -2.98 4.54 21.05
CA PRO A 103 -2.18 5.41 21.91
C PRO A 103 -2.94 6.60 22.51
N ILE A 104 -4.25 6.78 22.25
CA ILE A 104 -4.98 7.98 22.69
C ILE A 104 -6.34 7.64 23.31
N ALA A 105 -6.57 8.20 24.50
CA ALA A 105 -7.83 8.28 25.25
C ALA A 105 -8.89 9.18 24.57
N THR A 106 -8.95 9.22 23.24
CA THR A 106 -10.00 9.89 22.47
C THR A 106 -10.93 8.81 21.96
N SER A 107 -12.15 8.76 22.49
CA SER A 107 -13.24 7.85 22.14
C SER A 107 -13.78 8.02 20.70
N GLN A 108 -12.95 8.50 19.77
CA GLN A 108 -13.38 8.95 18.44
C GLN A 108 -12.44 8.50 17.30
N ALA A 109 -11.42 7.69 17.62
CA ALA A 109 -10.59 7.08 16.58
C ALA A 109 -11.21 5.75 16.13
N ASP A 110 -11.39 5.60 14.83
CA ASP A 110 -12.02 4.44 14.19
C ASP A 110 -11.08 3.85 13.13
N TRP A 111 -11.10 2.53 12.98
CA TRP A 111 -10.40 1.84 11.89
C TRP A 111 -11.18 2.01 10.58
N LEU A 112 -10.48 2.46 9.53
CA LEU A 112 -11.03 2.56 8.18
C LEU A 112 -10.25 1.64 7.25
N ALA A 113 -10.97 0.82 6.48
CA ALA A 113 -10.38 0.01 5.42
C ALA A 113 -9.85 0.91 4.29
N MET A 114 -8.68 0.58 3.77
CA MET A 114 -8.11 1.27 2.62
C MET A 114 -8.87 0.87 1.35
N PRO A 115 -9.38 1.83 0.56
CA PRO A 115 -10.03 1.51 -0.68
C PRO A 115 -9.02 0.95 -1.67
N ALA A 116 -9.51 0.11 -2.59
CA ALA A 116 -8.70 -0.33 -3.72
C ALA A 116 -8.14 0.87 -4.50
N PRO A 117 -6.88 0.82 -4.96
CA PRO A 117 -6.31 1.85 -5.81
C PRO A 117 -7.17 2.10 -7.05
N LEU A 118 -7.20 3.36 -7.51
CA LEU A 118 -7.86 3.73 -8.75
C LEU A 118 -7.28 2.91 -9.91
N ARG A 119 -8.17 2.31 -10.70
CA ARG A 119 -7.82 1.63 -11.95
C ARG A 119 -7.87 2.67 -13.06
N PHE A 120 -6.77 2.84 -13.79
CA PHE A 120 -6.68 3.70 -14.98
C PHE A 120 -6.53 2.84 -16.22
#